data_AF-A0A8J4PAR2-F1
#
_entry.id   AF-A0A8J4PAR2-F1
#
_cell.length_a   1.000
_cell.length_b   1.000
_cell.length_c   1.000
_cell.angle_alpha   90.00
_cell.angle_beta   90.00
_cell.angle_gamma   90.00
#
_symmetry.space_group_name_H-M   'P 1'
#
loop_
_entity.id
_entity.type
_entity.pdbx_description
1 polymer ?
#
loop_
_entity_poly.entity_id
_entity_poly.type
_entity_poly.pdbx_seq_one_letter_code
_entity_poly.pdbx_strand_id
1 'polypeptide(L)'
;YGFYTGFDSDNSSGDFSEANHKVAEMLDLDPHQSNRTGKHNRETEIQENGIKRHRTSLPAPMFSRSDFSVWSILKKCIGLELSKITMPIVFNEPLSFLQRITEYMEHIYLINKACSHADPLERMQAVAAFAVSAVASQWERTGKPFNPLLGETYELTREDLGFRFISEQVSHHPPISAFYSEGLNKDFIFHGSIYPKLKFWGKSIEAEPRGTITLELLKYNEAYTWTNPTCCVHNVIIGKLWLEQYGTVEIVNHSTGDKCVLNFKPCGLFGKELHRVEGYIQDKNRKKLCVIYGKWTECLWCTDPTTYETYKKNEKRGGEQKKLKP
;
A
#
# COMPACT_ATOMS: atom_id res chain seq x y z
N TYR A 1 5.84 32.75 -42.54
CA TYR A 1 6.58 33.42 -41.46
C TYR A 1 6.19 32.75 -40.17
N GLY A 2 7.01 31.79 -39.74
CA GLY A 2 6.72 30.94 -38.59
C GLY A 2 7.20 31.55 -37.28
N PHE A 3 6.71 30.97 -36.18
CA PHE A 3 7.49 30.75 -34.97
C PHE A 3 7.15 29.36 -34.42
N TYR A 4 8.16 28.50 -34.44
CA TYR A 4 8.30 27.23 -33.74
C TYR A 4 9.23 27.50 -32.56
N THR A 5 8.88 27.03 -31.37
CA THR A 5 9.77 26.48 -30.31
C THR A 5 8.83 25.72 -29.37
N GLY A 6 8.97 24.42 -29.08
CA GLY A 6 10.18 23.63 -28.87
C GLY A 6 10.41 23.54 -27.36
N PHE A 7 9.78 22.56 -26.70
CA PHE A 7 10.26 22.04 -25.42
C PHE A 7 10.65 20.60 -25.66
N ASP A 8 11.94 20.44 -25.93
CA ASP A 8 12.61 19.15 -26.01
C ASP A 8 12.55 18.45 -24.66
N SER A 9 12.21 17.18 -24.76
CA SER A 9 12.39 16.14 -23.79
C SER A 9 13.87 15.88 -23.55
N ASP A 10 14.44 16.42 -22.48
CA ASP A 10 15.71 15.91 -21.94
C ASP A 10 15.43 14.66 -21.11
N ASN A 11 15.54 13.53 -21.79
CA ASN A 11 15.82 12.23 -21.19
C ASN A 11 17.17 12.32 -20.43
N SER A 12 17.10 12.54 -19.13
CA SER A 12 18.15 12.13 -18.20
C SER A 12 17.69 10.85 -17.50
N SER A 13 17.61 9.78 -18.29
CA SER A 13 17.70 8.42 -17.77
C SER A 13 19.11 8.27 -17.22
N GLY A 14 19.27 8.52 -15.92
CA GLY A 14 20.45 8.08 -15.21
C GLY A 14 20.46 6.56 -15.25
N ASP A 15 21.27 6.00 -16.15
CA ASP A 15 21.55 4.57 -16.25
C ASP A 15 21.84 4.00 -14.87
N PHE A 16 20.88 3.21 -14.37
CA PHE A 16 21.16 2.18 -13.38
C PHE A 16 21.92 1.08 -14.11
N SER A 17 23.25 1.17 -14.12
CA SER A 17 24.07 0.14 -14.73
C SER A 17 23.99 -1.15 -13.91
N GLU A 18 23.64 -2.25 -14.58
CA GLU A 18 23.53 -3.63 -14.08
C GLU A 18 24.84 -4.23 -13.52
N ALA A 19 25.90 -3.44 -13.34
CA ALA A 19 27.26 -3.96 -13.17
C ALA A 19 27.72 -4.20 -11.72
N ASN A 20 26.90 -3.93 -10.69
CA ASN A 20 27.30 -4.11 -9.28
C ASN A 20 26.31 -4.92 -8.42
N HIS A 21 25.48 -5.77 -9.04
CA HIS A 21 24.68 -6.75 -8.31
C HIS A 21 25.43 -8.08 -8.14
N LYS A 22 26.37 -8.11 -7.20
CA LYS A 22 26.72 -9.35 -6.49
C LYS A 22 26.59 -9.03 -5.01
N VAL A 23 25.75 -9.80 -4.32
CA VAL A 23 25.30 -9.63 -2.92
C VAL A 23 24.14 -8.64 -2.72
N ALA A 24 23.04 -8.88 -3.43
CA ALA A 24 21.70 -8.61 -2.91
C ALA A 24 20.88 -9.85 -3.23
N GLU A 25 20.26 -10.48 -2.23
CA GLU A 25 19.27 -11.52 -2.49
C GLU A 25 18.10 -10.87 -3.22
N MET A 26 18.14 -10.99 -4.55
CA MET A 26 17.01 -10.68 -5.42
C MET A 26 15.96 -11.75 -5.11
N LEU A 27 14.91 -11.36 -4.40
CA LEU A 27 13.72 -12.21 -4.22
C LEU A 27 12.93 -12.21 -5.53
N ASP A 28 13.51 -12.84 -6.55
CA ASP A 28 12.87 -13.09 -7.83
C ASP A 28 12.05 -14.38 -7.68
N LEU A 29 10.72 -14.25 -7.71
CA LEU A 29 9.82 -15.41 -7.70
C LEU A 29 8.80 -15.23 -8.82
N ASP A 30 9.04 -16.01 -9.87
CA ASP A 30 8.08 -16.36 -10.91
C ASP A 30 6.86 -17.04 -10.26
N PRO A 31 5.62 -16.53 -10.42
CA PRO A 31 4.43 -17.06 -9.73
C PRO A 31 4.01 -18.49 -10.12
N HIS A 32 4.77 -19.18 -10.98
CA HIS A 32 4.33 -20.42 -11.64
C HIS A 32 5.21 -21.66 -11.46
N GLN A 33 6.32 -21.62 -10.73
CA GLN A 33 7.09 -22.85 -10.46
C GLN A 33 6.65 -23.54 -9.16
N SER A 34 5.54 -24.27 -9.25
CA SER A 34 5.33 -25.45 -8.39
C SER A 34 5.76 -26.69 -9.17
N ASN A 35 6.78 -27.38 -8.66
CA ASN A 35 7.19 -28.69 -9.16
C ASN A 35 6.05 -29.71 -8.95
N ARG A 36 5.32 -30.04 -10.02
CA ARG A 36 4.53 -31.28 -10.11
C ARG A 36 4.74 -31.91 -11.48
N THR A 37 5.66 -32.87 -11.52
CA THR A 37 5.69 -33.91 -12.55
C THR A 37 4.48 -34.82 -12.35
N GLY A 38 3.44 -34.60 -13.14
CA GLY A 38 2.24 -35.43 -13.15
C GLY A 38 1.22 -34.88 -14.14
N LYS A 39 1.07 -35.55 -15.28
CA LYS A 39 0.01 -35.29 -16.26
C LYS A 39 -1.34 -35.61 -15.60
N HIS A 40 -1.97 -34.61 -14.98
CA HIS A 40 -3.37 -34.69 -14.58
C HIS A 40 -4.17 -33.63 -15.37
N ASN A 41 -5.21 -34.09 -16.06
CA ASN A 41 -6.23 -33.25 -16.67
C ASN A 41 -6.70 -32.22 -15.63
N ARG A 42 -6.43 -30.93 -15.85
CA ARG A 42 -6.99 -29.84 -15.04
C ARG A 42 -8.47 -29.68 -15.40
N GLU A 43 -9.32 -30.50 -14.80
CA GLU A 43 -10.67 -30.03 -14.50
C GLU A 43 -10.50 -28.77 -13.64
N THR A 44 -11.07 -27.66 -14.09
CA THR A 44 -11.02 -26.40 -13.36
C THR A 44 -11.75 -26.65 -12.05
N GLU A 45 -11.02 -26.75 -10.93
CA GLU A 45 -11.63 -26.90 -9.60
C GLU A 45 -12.68 -25.81 -9.45
N ILE A 46 -13.94 -26.24 -9.36
CA ILE A 46 -15.08 -25.33 -9.25
C ILE A 46 -14.99 -24.73 -7.86
N GLN A 47 -14.76 -23.42 -7.77
CA GLN A 47 -14.78 -22.73 -6.49
C GLN A 47 -16.14 -22.94 -5.82
N GLU A 48 -16.18 -23.04 -4.49
CA GLU A 48 -17.43 -23.21 -3.72
C GLU A 48 -18.43 -22.09 -4.01
N ASN A 49 -17.92 -20.89 -4.33
CA ASN A 49 -18.72 -19.73 -4.74
C ASN A 49 -19.23 -19.76 -6.20
N GLY A 50 -18.91 -20.81 -6.97
CA GLY A 50 -19.31 -20.99 -8.37
C GLY A 50 -18.57 -20.11 -9.38
N ILE A 51 -17.57 -19.33 -8.98
CA ILE A 51 -16.79 -18.47 -9.88
C ILE A 51 -15.85 -19.31 -10.73
N LYS A 52 -15.99 -19.21 -12.05
CA LYS A 52 -15.12 -19.89 -13.03
C LYS A 52 -14.06 -18.99 -13.67
N ARG A 53 -14.35 -17.68 -13.76
CA ARG A 53 -13.46 -16.69 -14.38
C ARG A 53 -13.76 -15.30 -13.82
N HIS A 54 -12.71 -14.57 -13.45
CA HIS A 54 -12.82 -13.17 -13.06
C HIS A 54 -12.86 -12.25 -14.30
N ARG A 55 -13.65 -11.17 -14.23
CA ARG A 55 -13.67 -10.13 -15.28
C ARG A 55 -12.32 -9.42 -15.34
N THR A 56 -11.90 -9.00 -16.53
CA THR A 56 -10.66 -8.24 -16.76
C THR A 56 -10.91 -6.80 -17.20
N SER A 57 -12.17 -6.41 -17.37
CA SER A 57 -12.57 -5.05 -17.73
C SER A 57 -13.96 -4.71 -17.17
N LEU A 58 -14.26 -3.41 -17.09
CA LEU A 58 -15.60 -2.90 -16.81
C LEU A 58 -16.38 -2.70 -18.13
N PRO A 59 -17.72 -2.64 -18.09
CA PRO A 59 -18.55 -2.44 -19.28
C PRO A 59 -18.32 -1.10 -20.01
N ALA A 60 -17.73 -0.12 -19.33
CA ALA A 60 -17.47 1.21 -19.88
C ALA A 60 -16.16 1.80 -19.31
N PRO A 61 -15.45 2.65 -20.08
CA PRO A 61 -14.33 3.43 -19.56
C PRO A 61 -14.79 4.50 -18.56
N MET A 62 -13.89 4.95 -17.70
CA MET A 62 -14.13 6.12 -16.84
C MET A 62 -14.23 7.38 -17.72
N PHE A 63 -15.19 8.27 -17.42
CA PHE A 63 -15.26 9.59 -18.04
C PHE A 63 -14.09 10.48 -17.58
N SER A 64 -13.72 11.48 -18.38
CA SER A 64 -12.67 12.42 -17.99
C SER A 64 -13.13 13.29 -16.81
N ARG A 65 -12.31 13.35 -15.76
CA ARG A 65 -12.56 14.21 -14.59
C ARG A 65 -12.15 15.67 -14.81
N SER A 66 -11.53 15.98 -15.95
CA SER A 66 -11.10 17.34 -16.33
C SER A 66 -12.24 18.35 -16.32
N ASP A 67 -13.47 17.88 -16.51
CA ASP A 67 -14.63 18.72 -16.74
C ASP A 67 -15.32 19.15 -15.43
N PHE A 68 -14.86 18.62 -14.27
CA PHE A 68 -15.45 18.89 -12.96
C PHE A 68 -14.40 19.39 -11.96
N SER A 69 -14.61 20.60 -11.42
CA SER A 69 -13.76 21.16 -10.37
C SER A 69 -14.20 20.71 -8.98
N VAL A 70 -13.34 19.97 -8.26
CA VAL A 70 -13.53 19.60 -6.85
C VAL A 70 -13.73 20.84 -5.96
N TRP A 71 -13.11 21.98 -6.30
CA TRP A 71 -13.27 23.25 -5.58
C TRP A 71 -14.71 23.76 -5.55
N SER A 72 -15.46 23.58 -6.64
CA SER A 72 -16.86 24.05 -6.72
C SER A 72 -17.75 23.41 -5.64
N ILE A 73 -17.37 22.21 -5.18
CA ILE A 73 -18.00 21.49 -4.08
C ILE A 73 -17.36 21.91 -2.77
N LEU A 74 -16.02 21.83 -2.64
CA LEU A 74 -15.31 22.15 -1.40
C LEU A 74 -15.57 23.58 -0.89
N LYS A 75 -15.75 24.57 -1.79
CA LYS A 75 -16.12 25.94 -1.41
C LYS A 75 -17.44 25.99 -0.64
N LYS A 76 -18.41 25.13 -0.99
CA LYS A 76 -19.69 25.00 -0.27
C LYS A 76 -19.55 24.26 1.06
N CYS A 77 -18.38 23.68 1.33
CA CYS A 77 -18.09 22.77 2.43
C CYS A 77 -17.20 23.39 3.51
N ILE A 78 -16.73 24.63 3.32
CA ILE A 78 -15.86 25.32 4.28
C ILE A 78 -16.61 25.47 5.61
N GLY A 79 -16.11 24.80 6.67
CA GLY A 79 -16.68 24.82 8.02
C GLY A 79 -17.55 23.61 8.40
N LEU A 80 -17.77 22.66 7.49
CA LEU A 80 -18.51 21.40 7.76
C LEU A 80 -17.56 20.19 7.82
N GLU A 81 -17.98 19.11 8.50
CA GLU A 81 -17.29 17.82 8.42
C GLU A 81 -17.39 17.26 6.99
N LEU A 82 -16.24 17.02 6.34
CA LEU A 82 -16.15 16.53 4.95
C LEU A 82 -16.94 15.22 4.71
N SER A 83 -17.12 14.39 5.73
CA SER A 83 -17.89 13.14 5.66
C SER A 83 -19.39 13.36 5.45
N LYS A 84 -19.93 14.52 5.83
CA LYS A 84 -21.36 14.88 5.71
C LYS A 84 -21.71 15.49 4.36
N ILE A 85 -20.74 15.63 3.46
CA ILE A 85 -20.95 16.21 2.13
C ILE A 85 -21.14 15.12 1.09
N THR A 86 -22.26 15.21 0.37
CA THR A 86 -22.52 14.41 -0.82
C THR A 86 -21.59 14.86 -1.93
N MET A 87 -20.52 14.10 -2.15
CA MET A 87 -19.67 14.29 -3.33
C MET A 87 -20.46 13.88 -4.57
N PRO A 88 -20.43 14.67 -5.66
CA PRO A 88 -21.00 14.25 -6.92
C PRO A 88 -20.38 12.93 -7.36
N ILE A 89 -21.24 12.06 -7.89
CA ILE A 89 -20.90 10.70 -8.34
C ILE A 89 -19.70 10.65 -9.28
N VAL A 90 -19.43 11.76 -9.99
CA VAL A 90 -18.31 11.91 -10.92
C VAL A 90 -16.92 11.88 -10.24
N PHE A 91 -16.85 12.13 -8.93
CA PHE A 91 -15.61 11.97 -8.17
C PHE A 91 -15.46 10.58 -7.57
N ASN A 92 -16.52 9.78 -7.62
CA ASN A 92 -16.48 8.43 -7.13
C ASN A 92 -15.79 7.49 -8.14
N GLU A 93 -15.25 6.44 -7.58
CA GLU A 93 -14.92 5.22 -8.32
C GLU A 93 -16.00 4.16 -8.04
N PRO A 94 -16.19 3.16 -8.92
CA PRO A 94 -17.26 2.17 -8.80
C PRO A 94 -16.96 1.07 -7.76
N LEU A 95 -16.50 1.47 -6.57
CA LEU A 95 -16.20 0.58 -5.46
C LEU A 95 -16.67 1.20 -4.14
N SER A 96 -17.28 0.39 -3.29
CA SER A 96 -17.55 0.72 -1.88
C SER A 96 -16.23 0.82 -1.10
N PHE A 97 -16.19 1.61 -0.03
CA PHE A 97 -15.03 1.65 0.85
C PHE A 97 -14.73 0.27 1.47
N LEU A 98 -15.76 -0.57 1.68
CA LEU A 98 -15.58 -1.95 2.13
C LEU A 98 -14.75 -2.80 1.14
N GLN A 99 -14.99 -2.59 -0.16
CA GLN A 99 -14.22 -3.23 -1.22
C GLN A 99 -12.79 -2.67 -1.27
N ARG A 100 -12.63 -1.35 -1.08
CA ARG A 100 -11.31 -0.72 -1.01
C ARG A 100 -10.44 -1.29 0.12
N ILE A 101 -11.01 -1.55 1.29
CA ILE A 101 -10.29 -2.18 2.42
C ILE A 101 -9.88 -3.62 2.06
N THR A 102 -10.70 -4.34 1.30
CA THR A 102 -10.41 -5.73 0.90
C THR A 102 -9.14 -5.83 0.05
N GLU A 103 -8.76 -4.76 -0.65
CA GLU A 103 -7.53 -4.70 -1.44
C GLU A 103 -6.25 -4.80 -0.60
N TYR A 104 -6.33 -4.65 0.73
CA TYR A 104 -5.21 -5.01 1.62
C TYR A 104 -4.72 -6.45 1.38
N MET A 105 -5.61 -7.33 0.90
CA MET A 105 -5.33 -8.74 0.63
C MET A 105 -4.73 -9.00 -0.75
N GLU A 106 -4.46 -7.99 -1.58
CA GLU A 106 -3.92 -8.16 -2.95
C GLU A 106 -2.63 -9.00 -2.95
N HIS A 107 -1.75 -8.76 -1.98
CA HIS A 107 -0.44 -9.41 -1.87
C HIS A 107 -0.41 -10.45 -0.73
N ILE A 108 -1.49 -11.21 -0.54
CA ILE A 108 -1.63 -12.22 0.53
C ILE A 108 -0.49 -13.25 0.57
N TYR A 109 0.18 -13.52 -0.55
CA TYR A 109 1.32 -14.42 -0.60
C TYR A 109 2.46 -14.01 0.35
N LEU A 110 2.54 -12.73 0.75
CA LEU A 110 3.49 -12.25 1.76
C LEU A 110 3.14 -12.75 3.17
N ILE A 111 1.85 -12.86 3.51
CA ILE A 111 1.43 -13.51 4.76
C ILE A 111 1.75 -15.01 4.70
N ASN A 112 1.44 -15.67 3.58
CA ASN A 112 1.75 -17.10 3.39
C ASN A 112 3.27 -17.35 3.54
N LYS A 113 4.10 -16.44 3.00
CA LYS A 113 5.55 -16.45 3.19
C LYS A 113 5.91 -16.31 4.67
N ALA A 114 5.32 -15.36 5.39
CA ALA A 114 5.52 -15.22 6.84
C ALA A 114 5.15 -16.51 7.61
N CYS A 115 4.02 -17.16 7.28
CA CYS A 115 3.62 -18.45 7.87
C CYS A 115 4.66 -19.56 7.64
N SER A 116 5.38 -19.52 6.51
CA SER A 116 6.38 -20.53 6.13
C SER A 116 7.74 -20.36 6.82
N HIS A 117 8.11 -19.14 7.24
CA HIS A 117 9.43 -18.85 7.80
C HIS A 117 9.55 -19.23 9.28
N ALA A 118 10.62 -19.96 9.62
CA ALA A 118 10.92 -20.37 11.00
C ALA A 118 11.57 -19.24 11.82
N ASP A 119 12.36 -18.36 11.19
CA ASP A 119 13.00 -17.23 11.85
C ASP A 119 12.00 -16.07 12.07
N PRO A 120 11.78 -15.59 13.32
CA PRO A 120 10.96 -14.42 13.61
C PRO A 120 11.35 -13.16 12.82
N LEU A 121 12.64 -12.98 12.50
CA LEU A 121 13.10 -11.83 11.72
C LEU A 121 12.59 -11.91 10.28
N GLU A 122 12.70 -13.07 9.63
CA GLU A 122 12.18 -13.29 8.27
C GLU A 122 10.65 -13.13 8.23
N ARG A 123 9.95 -13.57 9.29
CA ARG A 123 8.52 -13.30 9.45
C ARG A 123 8.23 -11.79 9.52
N MET A 124 8.93 -11.05 10.37
CA MET A 124 8.75 -9.60 10.49
C MET A 124 9.05 -8.87 9.16
N GLN A 125 10.04 -9.31 8.38
CA GLN A 125 10.33 -8.77 7.05
C GLN A 125 9.13 -8.98 6.09
N ALA A 126 8.56 -10.18 6.07
CA ALA A 126 7.40 -10.49 5.25
C ALA A 126 6.14 -9.72 5.69
N VAL A 127 5.91 -9.58 7.01
CA VAL A 127 4.81 -8.76 7.57
C VAL A 127 5.00 -7.28 7.23
N ALA A 128 6.23 -6.76 7.29
CA ALA A 128 6.54 -5.38 6.90
C ALA A 128 6.29 -5.13 5.40
N ALA A 129 6.70 -6.08 4.56
CA ALA A 129 6.40 -6.03 3.13
C ALA A 129 4.88 -6.06 2.87
N PHE A 130 4.14 -6.94 3.58
CA PHE A 130 2.69 -7.01 3.49
C PHE A 130 2.04 -5.67 3.86
N ALA A 131 2.43 -5.07 5.00
CA ALA A 131 1.89 -3.78 5.45
C ALA A 131 2.10 -2.63 4.44
N VAL A 132 3.26 -2.59 3.77
CA VAL A 132 3.51 -1.60 2.70
C VAL A 132 2.69 -1.92 1.45
N SER A 133 2.63 -3.20 1.05
CA SER A 133 1.91 -3.63 -0.16
C SER A 133 0.40 -3.41 -0.06
N ALA A 134 -0.18 -3.55 1.14
CA ALA A 134 -1.60 -3.35 1.40
C ALA A 134 -2.07 -1.93 1.04
N VAL A 135 -1.16 -0.95 1.05
CA VAL A 135 -1.46 0.44 0.69
C VAL A 135 -0.88 0.85 -0.67
N ALA A 136 -0.34 -0.08 -1.45
CA ALA A 136 0.29 0.22 -2.75
C ALA A 136 -0.74 0.59 -3.83
N SER A 137 -1.90 -0.08 -3.86
CA SER A 137 -2.95 0.11 -4.87
C SER A 137 -3.57 1.52 -4.89
N GLN A 138 -3.21 2.37 -3.93
CA GLN A 138 -3.69 3.75 -3.85
C GLN A 138 -3.06 4.65 -4.91
N TRP A 139 -1.93 4.27 -5.50
CA TRP A 139 -1.28 5.05 -6.55
C TRP A 139 -2.25 5.28 -7.72
N GLU A 140 -2.29 6.52 -8.23
CA GLU A 140 -3.21 6.98 -9.30
C GLU A 140 -4.72 6.89 -9.00
N ARG A 141 -5.13 6.31 -7.86
CA ARG A 141 -6.55 6.17 -7.49
C ARG A 141 -7.09 7.37 -6.73
N THR A 142 -7.25 8.46 -7.46
CA THR A 142 -7.85 9.72 -6.98
C THR A 142 -9.38 9.66 -6.82
N GLY A 143 -10.02 8.53 -7.12
CA GLY A 143 -11.45 8.31 -6.91
C GLY A 143 -11.81 8.12 -5.45
N LYS A 144 -12.85 8.83 -5.00
CA LYS A 144 -13.44 8.58 -3.68
C LYS A 144 -14.25 7.28 -3.76
N PRO A 145 -13.99 6.26 -2.93
CA PRO A 145 -14.88 5.11 -2.85
C PRO A 145 -16.27 5.56 -2.37
N PHE A 146 -17.31 4.80 -2.70
CA PHE A 146 -18.64 5.02 -2.14
C PHE A 146 -18.59 4.89 -0.62
N ASN A 147 -19.25 5.82 0.07
CA ASN A 147 -19.41 5.72 1.51
C ASN A 147 -20.42 4.59 1.79
N PRO A 148 -20.04 3.53 2.50
CA PRO A 148 -20.93 2.41 2.73
C PRO A 148 -22.14 2.82 3.55
N LEU A 149 -23.28 2.18 3.31
CA LEU A 149 -24.46 2.31 4.17
C LEU A 149 -24.19 1.65 5.53
N LEU A 150 -24.84 2.12 6.61
CA LEU A 150 -24.77 1.43 7.90
C LEU A 150 -25.32 0.00 7.75
N GLY A 151 -24.55 -1.01 8.18
CA GLY A 151 -24.87 -2.42 8.01
C GLY A 151 -24.64 -2.97 6.60
N GLU A 152 -24.09 -2.17 5.67
CA GLU A 152 -23.58 -2.71 4.41
C GLU A 152 -22.46 -3.71 4.70
N THR A 153 -22.48 -4.85 4.00
CA THR A 153 -21.46 -5.89 4.09
C THR A 153 -20.81 -6.12 2.74
N TYR A 154 -19.55 -6.55 2.75
CA TYR A 154 -18.86 -7.05 1.56
C TYR A 154 -18.05 -8.30 1.90
N GLU A 155 -18.15 -9.33 1.07
CA GLU A 155 -17.40 -10.57 1.21
C GLU A 155 -16.56 -10.86 -0.03
N LEU A 156 -15.42 -11.53 0.18
CA LEU A 156 -14.57 -12.02 -0.89
C LEU A 156 -13.92 -13.35 -0.46
N THR A 157 -14.18 -14.40 -1.22
CA THR A 157 -13.48 -15.68 -1.10
C THR A 157 -12.57 -15.85 -2.32
N ARG A 158 -11.29 -16.10 -2.07
CA ARG A 158 -10.28 -16.39 -3.09
C ARG A 158 -9.60 -17.71 -2.74
N GLU A 159 -10.23 -18.81 -3.12
CA GLU A 159 -9.68 -20.16 -2.92
C GLU A 159 -8.33 -20.33 -3.60
N ASP A 160 -8.17 -19.74 -4.79
CA ASP A 160 -6.93 -19.74 -5.54
C ASP A 160 -5.78 -18.99 -4.83
N LEU A 161 -6.10 -18.08 -3.90
CA LEU A 161 -5.14 -17.39 -3.05
C LEU A 161 -5.14 -17.87 -1.58
N GLY A 162 -6.06 -18.76 -1.22
CA GLY A 162 -6.14 -19.38 0.10
C GLY A 162 -6.74 -18.54 1.22
N PHE A 163 -7.64 -17.57 0.94
CA PHE A 163 -8.29 -16.79 2.00
C PHE A 163 -9.77 -16.50 1.75
N ARG A 164 -10.49 -16.16 2.83
CA ARG A 164 -11.81 -15.55 2.79
C ARG A 164 -11.85 -14.28 3.65
N PHE A 165 -12.66 -13.32 3.24
CA PHE A 165 -12.72 -11.99 3.81
C PHE A 165 -14.18 -11.55 3.98
N ILE A 166 -14.50 -10.89 5.08
CA ILE A 166 -15.77 -10.23 5.35
C ILE A 166 -15.51 -8.83 5.92
N SER A 167 -16.29 -7.85 5.51
CA SER A 167 -16.31 -6.52 6.11
C SER A 167 -17.72 -5.99 6.27
N GLU A 168 -17.89 -5.12 7.25
CA GLU A 168 -19.16 -4.48 7.59
C GLU A 168 -18.94 -3.01 7.95
N GLN A 169 -19.85 -2.15 7.50
CA GLN A 169 -19.95 -0.79 8.00
C GLN A 169 -20.68 -0.76 9.35
N VAL A 170 -19.91 -0.84 10.44
CA VAL A 170 -20.44 -0.98 11.81
C VAL A 170 -20.86 0.34 12.46
N SER A 171 -20.45 1.48 11.89
CA SER A 171 -20.89 2.80 12.35
C SER A 171 -20.90 3.82 11.21
N HIS A 172 -21.79 4.81 11.29
CA HIS A 172 -21.86 5.91 10.33
C HIS A 172 -21.38 7.25 10.90
N HIS A 173 -21.45 7.44 12.22
CA HIS A 173 -21.05 8.65 12.92
C HIS A 173 -20.26 8.31 14.20
N PRO A 174 -18.92 8.20 14.13
CA PRO A 174 -18.08 8.33 12.94
C PRO A 174 -18.20 7.13 11.97
N PRO A 175 -17.85 7.26 10.68
CA PRO A 175 -17.88 6.14 9.74
C PRO A 175 -16.77 5.14 10.06
N ILE A 176 -17.14 3.96 10.54
CA ILE A 176 -16.21 2.87 10.89
C ILE A 176 -16.56 1.65 10.05
N SER A 177 -15.56 1.14 9.33
CA SER A 177 -15.64 -0.13 8.61
C SER A 177 -14.79 -1.16 9.35
N ALA A 178 -15.40 -2.25 9.80
CA ALA A 178 -14.68 -3.39 10.38
C ALA A 178 -14.42 -4.45 9.31
N PHE A 179 -13.33 -5.18 9.43
CA PHE A 179 -13.03 -6.29 8.53
C PHE A 179 -12.37 -7.46 9.27
N TYR A 180 -12.59 -8.65 8.74
CA TYR A 180 -12.01 -9.90 9.21
C TYR A 180 -11.68 -10.78 8.00
N SER A 181 -10.50 -11.38 8.03
CA SER A 181 -9.98 -12.27 7.00
C SER A 181 -9.29 -13.45 7.66
N GLU A 182 -9.44 -14.62 7.09
CA GLU A 182 -8.75 -15.82 7.56
C GLU A 182 -8.23 -16.65 6.40
N GLY A 183 -7.10 -17.31 6.64
CA GLY A 183 -6.58 -18.30 5.71
C GLY A 183 -7.45 -19.55 5.71
N LEU A 184 -7.75 -20.09 4.53
CA LEU A 184 -8.55 -21.32 4.39
C LEU A 184 -7.88 -22.54 5.04
N ASN A 185 -6.55 -22.48 5.19
CA ASN A 185 -5.75 -23.49 5.88
C ASN A 185 -5.59 -23.23 7.39
N LYS A 186 -6.27 -22.21 7.94
CA LYS A 186 -6.19 -21.80 9.35
C LYS A 186 -4.75 -21.47 9.79
N ASP A 187 -4.01 -20.81 8.91
CA ASP A 187 -2.61 -20.41 9.13
C ASP A 187 -2.48 -18.96 9.62
N PHE A 188 -3.41 -18.08 9.24
CA PHE A 188 -3.45 -16.70 9.71
C PHE A 188 -4.86 -16.16 9.96
N ILE A 189 -4.94 -15.10 10.76
CA ILE A 189 -6.12 -14.22 10.87
C ILE A 189 -5.66 -12.78 10.64
N PHE A 190 -6.37 -12.02 9.81
CA PHE A 190 -6.10 -10.61 9.55
C PHE A 190 -7.36 -9.78 9.75
N HIS A 191 -7.35 -8.85 10.69
CA HIS A 191 -8.54 -8.09 11.07
C HIS A 191 -8.22 -6.69 11.55
N GLY A 192 -9.24 -5.86 11.62
CA GLY A 192 -9.14 -4.51 12.13
C GLY A 192 -10.40 -3.70 11.86
N SER A 193 -10.30 -2.41 12.12
CA SER A 193 -11.32 -1.44 11.73
C SER A 193 -10.66 -0.16 11.27
N ILE A 194 -11.30 0.55 10.33
CA ILE A 194 -10.78 1.80 9.78
C ILE A 194 -11.84 2.89 9.92
N TYR A 195 -11.44 3.98 10.57
CA TYR A 195 -12.12 5.27 10.57
C TYR A 195 -11.26 6.28 9.79
N PRO A 196 -11.62 6.63 8.54
CA PRO A 196 -10.89 7.61 7.75
C PRO A 196 -11.23 9.03 8.22
N LYS A 197 -10.41 9.60 9.10
CA LYS A 197 -10.60 10.99 9.56
C LYS A 197 -10.06 11.97 8.53
N LEU A 198 -10.95 12.79 7.96
CA LEU A 198 -10.62 13.76 6.92
C LEU A 198 -10.24 15.13 7.50
N LYS A 199 -9.21 15.77 6.95
CA LYS A 199 -8.81 17.16 7.22
C LYS A 199 -8.56 17.91 5.91
N PHE A 200 -9.07 19.12 5.79
CA PHE A 200 -8.85 19.97 4.63
C PHE A 200 -7.79 21.04 4.94
N TRP A 201 -6.74 21.11 4.12
CA TRP A 201 -5.61 22.03 4.28
C TRP A 201 -5.55 23.08 3.17
N GLY A 202 -6.71 23.51 2.68
CA GLY A 202 -6.80 24.47 1.58
C GLY A 202 -6.54 23.82 0.22
N LYS A 203 -5.31 23.40 -0.10
CA LYS A 203 -5.00 22.80 -1.41
C LYS A 203 -5.00 21.26 -1.43
N SER A 204 -5.10 20.65 -0.25
CA SER A 204 -5.01 19.21 -0.08
C SER A 204 -6.05 18.70 0.92
N ILE A 205 -6.43 17.43 0.79
CA ILE A 205 -7.24 16.70 1.76
C ILE A 205 -6.38 15.58 2.32
N GLU A 206 -6.21 15.56 3.64
CA GLU A 206 -5.62 14.44 4.37
C GLU A 206 -6.71 13.48 4.83
N ALA A 207 -6.49 12.19 4.64
CA ALA A 207 -7.23 11.09 5.22
C ALA A 207 -6.30 10.32 6.17
N GLU A 208 -6.57 10.43 7.46
CA GLU A 208 -5.88 9.70 8.52
C GLU A 208 -6.66 8.41 8.81
N PRO A 209 -6.20 7.22 8.36
CA PRO A 209 -6.90 5.96 8.59
C PRO A 209 -6.70 5.51 10.04
N ARG A 210 -7.64 5.84 10.91
CA ARG A 210 -7.58 5.49 12.33
C ARG A 210 -8.08 4.08 12.57
N GLY A 211 -7.30 3.32 13.32
CA GLY A 211 -7.67 1.99 13.79
C GLY A 211 -6.48 1.05 13.72
N THR A 212 -6.48 0.08 14.62
CA THR A 212 -5.42 -0.91 14.71
C THR A 212 -5.71 -2.03 13.71
N ILE A 213 -4.71 -2.34 12.91
CA ILE A 213 -4.68 -3.53 12.07
C ILE A 213 -3.94 -4.61 12.83
N THR A 214 -4.48 -5.82 12.80
CA THR A 214 -3.94 -6.99 13.50
C THR A 214 -3.75 -8.13 12.52
N LEU A 215 -2.57 -8.73 12.51
CA LEU A 215 -2.26 -9.97 11.82
C LEU A 215 -1.81 -11.00 12.86
N GLU A 216 -2.46 -12.15 12.88
CA GLU A 216 -2.13 -13.27 13.75
C GLU A 216 -1.58 -14.41 12.90
N LEU A 217 -0.38 -14.90 13.24
CA LEU A 217 0.22 -16.08 12.62
C LEU A 217 0.01 -17.27 13.56
N LEU A 218 -1.00 -18.08 13.25
CA LEU A 218 -1.58 -19.05 14.20
C LEU A 218 -0.59 -20.15 14.59
N LYS A 219 0.23 -20.60 13.63
CA LYS A 219 1.27 -21.62 13.86
C LYS A 219 2.28 -21.22 14.94
N TYR A 220 2.59 -19.93 15.05
CA TYR A 220 3.60 -19.41 15.97
C TYR A 220 3.01 -18.77 17.22
N ASN A 221 1.68 -18.65 17.30
CA ASN A 221 0.99 -17.90 18.35
C ASN A 221 1.56 -16.47 18.47
N GLU A 222 1.70 -15.81 17.32
CA GLU A 222 2.24 -14.45 17.19
C GLU A 222 1.16 -13.50 16.68
N ALA A 223 1.08 -12.31 17.30
CA ALA A 223 0.23 -11.23 16.85
C ALA A 223 1.09 -10.02 16.50
N TYR A 224 0.79 -9.41 15.37
CA TYR A 224 1.42 -8.21 14.85
C TYR A 224 0.37 -7.10 14.76
N THR A 225 0.69 -5.92 15.28
CA THR A 225 -0.22 -4.77 15.16
C THR A 225 0.46 -3.54 14.59
N TRP A 226 -0.26 -2.79 13.77
CA TRP A 226 0.17 -1.49 13.27
C TRP A 226 -1.02 -0.58 12.95
N THR A 227 -0.73 0.67 12.58
CA THR A 227 -1.68 1.62 12.00
C THR A 227 -1.18 2.05 10.63
N ASN A 228 -2.08 2.28 9.69
CA ASN A 228 -1.71 2.69 8.33
C ASN A 228 -1.19 4.13 8.25
N PRO A 229 -0.38 4.47 7.23
CA PRO A 229 0.11 5.82 7.03
C PRO A 229 -1.04 6.78 6.67
N THR A 230 -0.80 8.08 6.83
CA THR A 230 -1.74 9.10 6.36
C THR A 230 -1.69 9.19 4.85
N CYS A 231 -2.85 9.26 4.22
CA CYS A 231 -3.01 9.49 2.80
C CYS A 231 -3.36 10.96 2.56
N CYS A 232 -2.75 11.59 1.57
CA CYS A 232 -3.01 12.97 1.20
C CYS A 232 -3.29 13.08 -0.29
N VAL A 233 -4.42 13.70 -0.63
CA VAL A 233 -4.77 14.05 -2.01
C VAL A 233 -4.48 15.53 -2.21
N HIS A 234 -3.56 15.83 -3.10
CA HIS A 234 -3.10 17.18 -3.40
C HIS A 234 -3.85 17.79 -4.59
N ASN A 235 -3.75 19.10 -4.72
CA ASN A 235 -4.33 19.90 -5.81
C ASN A 235 -5.86 19.75 -5.92
N VAL A 236 -6.57 19.58 -4.80
CA VAL A 236 -8.03 19.42 -4.77
C VAL A 236 -8.80 20.67 -5.20
N ILE A 237 -8.11 21.79 -5.48
CA ILE A 237 -8.72 23.02 -6.00
C ILE A 237 -8.39 23.22 -7.47
N ILE A 238 -7.09 23.29 -7.78
CA ILE A 238 -6.55 23.63 -9.11
C ILE A 238 -5.34 22.72 -9.38
N GLY A 239 -5.28 22.19 -10.59
CA GLY A 239 -4.18 21.34 -11.06
C GLY A 239 -4.56 19.86 -11.12
N LYS A 240 -3.59 19.03 -11.53
CA LYS A 240 -3.76 17.58 -11.57
C LYS A 240 -3.75 17.03 -10.13
N LEU A 241 -4.79 16.29 -9.77
CA LEU A 241 -4.84 15.54 -8.51
C LEU A 241 -3.71 14.52 -8.49
N TRP A 242 -3.01 14.43 -7.37
CA TRP A 242 -2.03 13.39 -7.11
C TRP A 242 -2.10 12.98 -5.65
N LEU A 243 -1.61 11.79 -5.37
CA LEU A 243 -1.81 11.10 -4.11
C LEU A 243 -0.45 10.82 -3.47
N GLU A 244 -0.38 11.04 -2.18
CA GLU A 244 0.81 10.86 -1.38
C GLU A 244 0.48 10.08 -0.12
N GLN A 245 1.43 9.28 0.37
CA GLN A 245 1.34 8.65 1.67
C GLN A 245 2.56 9.00 2.51
N TYR A 246 2.34 9.39 3.76
CA TYR A 246 3.39 9.73 4.71
C TYR A 246 3.03 9.39 6.14
N GLY A 247 4.05 9.43 7.00
CA GLY A 247 3.93 9.13 8.43
C GLY A 247 4.83 7.97 8.84
N THR A 248 4.79 7.65 10.12
CA THR A 248 5.52 6.51 10.69
C THR A 248 4.55 5.39 10.96
N VAL A 249 4.82 4.22 10.36
CA VAL A 249 4.13 2.97 10.65
C VAL A 249 5.02 2.15 11.56
N GLU A 250 4.48 1.72 12.69
CA GLU A 250 5.17 0.86 13.65
C GLU A 250 4.46 -0.47 13.73
N ILE A 251 5.14 -1.55 13.33
CA ILE A 251 4.64 -2.92 13.43
C ILE A 251 5.29 -3.54 14.65
N VAL A 252 4.48 -4.01 15.58
CA VAL A 252 4.94 -4.63 16.84
C VAL A 252 4.55 -6.10 16.84
N ASN A 253 5.52 -7.00 17.01
CA ASN A 253 5.27 -8.40 17.33
C ASN A 253 5.11 -8.51 18.86
N HIS A 254 3.90 -8.84 19.31
CA HIS A 254 3.57 -8.91 20.74
C HIS A 254 4.17 -10.13 21.45
N SER A 255 4.56 -11.16 20.71
CA SER A 255 5.13 -12.39 21.28
C SER A 255 6.64 -12.31 21.49
N THR A 256 7.37 -11.70 20.55
CA THR A 256 8.84 -11.56 20.65
C THR A 256 9.29 -10.20 21.21
N GLY A 257 8.45 -9.17 21.09
CA GLY A 257 8.79 -7.77 21.38
C GLY A 257 9.58 -7.09 20.26
N ASP A 258 9.79 -7.75 19.12
CA ASP A 258 10.43 -7.15 17.96
C ASP A 258 9.55 -6.07 17.34
N LYS A 259 10.20 -5.05 16.77
CA LYS A 259 9.52 -3.89 16.20
C LYS A 259 10.08 -3.55 14.83
N CYS A 260 9.21 -3.36 13.85
CA CYS A 260 9.55 -2.74 12.58
C CYS A 260 9.06 -1.29 12.57
N VAL A 261 9.93 -0.34 12.23
CA VAL A 261 9.59 1.08 12.08
C VAL A 261 9.76 1.45 10.61
N LEU A 262 8.69 1.88 9.95
CA LEU A 262 8.67 2.28 8.54
C LEU A 262 8.29 3.76 8.44
N ASN A 263 9.15 4.56 7.82
CA ASN A 263 8.89 5.98 7.59
C ASN A 263 8.49 6.18 6.13
N PHE A 264 7.22 6.48 5.89
CA PHE A 264 6.72 6.95 4.62
C PHE A 264 7.08 8.43 4.50
N LYS A 265 8.04 8.73 3.61
CA LYS A 265 8.60 10.07 3.49
C LYS A 265 7.64 10.97 2.70
N PRO A 266 7.38 12.20 3.19
CA PRO A 266 6.75 13.20 2.34
C PRO A 266 7.71 13.62 1.23
N CYS A 267 7.14 14.01 0.09
CA CYS A 267 7.75 14.51 -1.15
C CYS A 267 8.83 15.57 -0.90
N GLY A 268 8.60 16.43 0.09
CA GLY A 268 9.51 17.51 0.47
C GLY A 268 9.61 18.62 -0.58
N LEU A 269 10.49 19.61 -0.33
CA LEU A 269 10.60 20.84 -1.14
C LEU A 269 11.09 20.63 -2.59
N PHE A 270 11.60 19.44 -2.94
CA PHE A 270 12.20 19.14 -4.25
C PHE A 270 11.78 17.78 -4.83
N GLY A 271 10.80 17.10 -4.23
CA GLY A 271 10.26 15.84 -4.73
C GLY A 271 11.17 14.61 -4.70
N LYS A 272 12.40 14.72 -4.18
CA LYS A 272 13.38 13.62 -4.17
C LYS A 272 12.95 12.42 -3.33
N GLU A 273 12.11 12.65 -2.33
CA GLU A 273 11.67 11.63 -1.38
C GLU A 273 10.26 11.09 -1.72
N LEU A 274 9.71 11.50 -2.87
CA LEU A 274 8.36 11.11 -3.28
C LEU A 274 8.21 9.58 -3.28
N HIS A 275 7.22 9.12 -2.51
CA HIS A 275 6.85 7.72 -2.29
C HIS A 275 7.89 6.86 -1.58
N ARG A 276 9.01 7.43 -1.13
CA ARG A 276 10.06 6.67 -0.47
C ARG A 276 9.57 6.13 0.87
N VAL A 277 9.86 4.86 1.12
CA VAL A 277 9.71 4.22 2.42
C VAL A 277 11.11 3.87 2.92
N GLU A 278 11.42 4.22 4.16
CA GLU A 278 12.68 3.85 4.80
C GLU A 278 12.47 3.52 6.28
N GLY A 279 13.07 2.44 6.75
CA GLY A 279 12.80 1.88 8.05
C GLY A 279 13.85 0.89 8.51
N TYR A 280 13.56 0.22 9.62
CA TYR A 280 14.41 -0.81 10.18
C TYR A 280 13.60 -1.76 11.05
N ILE A 281 14.08 -2.99 11.18
CA ILE A 281 13.60 -3.93 12.20
C ILE A 281 14.60 -3.91 13.37
N GLN A 282 14.08 -3.89 14.59
CA GLN A 282 14.86 -3.97 15.80
C GLN A 282 14.30 -5.04 16.75
N ASP A 283 15.19 -5.61 17.55
CA ASP A 283 14.79 -6.52 18.63
C ASP A 283 14.20 -5.77 19.84
N LYS A 284 13.73 -6.53 20.84
CA LYS A 284 13.23 -5.99 22.12
C LYS A 284 14.25 -5.12 22.88
N ASN A 285 15.54 -5.29 22.61
CA ASN A 285 16.63 -4.49 23.21
C ASN A 285 17.00 -3.27 22.35
N ARG A 286 16.21 -2.97 21.32
CA ARG A 286 16.42 -1.87 20.35
C ARG A 286 17.68 -2.03 19.51
N LYS A 287 18.23 -3.23 19.40
CA LYS A 287 19.31 -3.52 18.45
C LYS A 287 18.70 -3.61 17.06
N LYS A 288 19.18 -2.78 16.14
CA LYS A 288 18.79 -2.84 14.71
C LYS A 288 19.30 -4.14 14.09
N LEU A 289 18.38 -4.91 13.53
CA LEU A 289 18.65 -6.20 12.89
C LEU A 289 18.80 -6.03 11.37
N CYS A 290 17.94 -5.24 10.74
CA CYS A 290 18.01 -4.93 9.32
C CYS A 290 17.44 -3.54 9.01
N VAL A 291 17.74 -3.05 7.82
CA VAL A 291 17.18 -1.83 7.24
C VAL A 291 16.24 -2.20 6.10
N ILE A 292 15.08 -1.56 6.09
CA ILE A 292 14.08 -1.69 5.04
C ILE A 292 14.03 -0.39 4.25
N TYR A 293 14.04 -0.46 2.92
CA TYR A 293 13.95 0.74 2.08
C TYR A 293 13.30 0.44 0.74
N GLY A 294 12.73 1.45 0.09
CA GLY A 294 12.14 1.32 -1.24
C GLY A 294 11.16 2.45 -1.54
N LYS A 295 10.17 2.15 -2.38
CA LYS A 295 9.04 3.05 -2.65
C LYS A 295 7.74 2.25 -2.63
N TRP A 296 6.73 2.75 -1.93
CA TRP A 296 5.44 2.05 -1.78
C TRP A 296 4.69 1.87 -3.11
N THR A 297 5.06 2.62 -4.16
CA THR A 297 4.51 2.50 -5.51
C THR A 297 5.23 1.49 -6.40
N GLU A 298 6.38 0.96 -5.96
CA GLU A 298 7.26 0.13 -6.80
C GLU A 298 7.65 -1.16 -6.08
N CYS A 299 8.43 -1.07 -5.00
CA CYS A 299 9.07 -2.22 -4.36
C CYS A 299 9.67 -1.89 -2.98
N LEU A 300 10.03 -2.94 -2.24
CA LEU A 300 10.63 -2.86 -0.92
C LEU A 300 11.79 -3.86 -0.81
N TRP A 301 12.94 -3.40 -0.32
CA TRP A 301 14.14 -4.20 -0.07
C TRP A 301 14.49 -4.23 1.40
N CYS A 302 15.22 -5.27 1.79
CA CYS A 302 15.77 -5.46 3.12
C CYS A 302 17.26 -5.78 3.02
N THR A 303 18.08 -5.15 3.86
CA THR A 303 19.54 -5.39 3.89
C THR A 303 20.08 -5.21 5.31
N ASP A 304 21.31 -5.66 5.56
CA ASP A 304 21.94 -5.43 6.86
C ASP A 304 22.28 -3.94 7.05
N PRO A 305 22.31 -3.43 8.30
CA PRO A 305 22.55 -2.01 8.54
C PRO A 305 23.90 -1.49 8.05
N THR A 306 24.94 -2.34 8.03
CA THR A 306 26.30 -1.93 7.65
C THR A 306 26.41 -1.70 6.15
N THR A 307 25.83 -2.59 5.36
CA THR A 307 25.73 -2.48 3.91
C THR A 307 24.94 -1.23 3.53
N TYR A 308 23.81 -0.98 4.18
CA TYR A 308 22.99 0.21 3.90
C TYR A 308 23.72 1.53 4.17
N GLU A 309 24.43 1.63 5.30
CA GLU A 309 25.22 2.82 5.64
C GLU A 309 26.35 3.07 4.63
N THR A 310 26.97 2.00 4.14
CA THR A 310 28.00 2.08 3.10
C THR A 310 27.42 2.60 1.79
N TYR A 311 26.27 2.07 1.37
CA TYR A 311 25.54 2.56 0.20
C TYR A 311 25.19 4.06 0.32
N LYS A 312 24.60 4.48 1.44
CA LYS A 312 24.24 5.89 1.69
C LYS A 312 25.44 6.84 1.65
N LYS A 313 26.60 6.41 2.17
CA LYS A 313 27.83 7.22 2.10
C LYS A 313 28.31 7.41 0.67
N ASN A 314 28.23 6.36 -0.14
CA ASN A 314 28.65 6.41 -1.55
C ASN A 314 27.72 7.29 -2.40
N GLU A 315 26.41 7.23 -2.18
CA GLU A 315 25.45 8.12 -2.85
C GLU A 315 25.73 9.60 -2.56
N LYS A 316 26.01 9.95 -1.30
CA LYS A 316 26.35 11.33 -0.92
C LYS A 316 27.62 11.83 -1.61
N ARG A 317 28.67 11.01 -1.64
CA ARG A 317 29.96 11.34 -2.30
C ARG A 317 29.80 11.48 -3.82
N GLY A 318 29.02 10.61 -4.46
CA GLY A 318 28.72 10.70 -5.89
C GLY A 318 27.88 11.93 -6.25
N GLY A 319 26.97 12.34 -5.37
CA GLY A 319 26.18 13.57 -5.50
C GLY A 319 27.02 14.85 -5.35
N GLU A 320 28.05 14.83 -4.50
CA GLU A 320 29.01 15.94 -4.35
C GLU A 320 29.92 16.06 -5.57
N GLN A 321 30.43 14.93 -6.10
CA GLN A 321 31.27 14.94 -7.31
C GLN A 321 30.49 15.38 -8.57
N LYS A 322 29.20 15.06 -8.70
CA LYS A 322 28.36 15.56 -9.80
C LYS A 322 28.05 17.06 -9.70
N LYS A 323 28.11 17.67 -8.51
CA LYS A 323 27.96 19.12 -8.31
C LYS A 323 29.23 19.93 -8.56
N LEU A 324 30.38 19.26 -8.68
CA LEU A 324 31.71 19.89 -8.84
C LEU A 324 32.20 19.91 -10.30
N LYS A 325 31.40 19.45 -11.27
CA LYS A 325 31.70 19.64 -12.69
C LYS A 325 30.97 20.91 -13.19
N PRO A 326 31.71 21.96 -13.60
CA PRO A 326 31.14 23.18 -14.16
C PRO A 326 30.48 22.96 -15.52
#